data_AF-A0A7W6P7X3-F1
#
_entry.id   AF-A0A7W6P7X3-F1
#
_cell.length_a   1.000
_cell.length_b   1.000
_cell.length_c   1.000
_cell.angle_alpha   90.00
_cell.angle_beta   90.00
_cell.angle_gamma   90.00
#
_symmetry.space_group_name_H-M   'P 1'
#
loop_
_entity.id
_entity.type
_entity.pdbx_description
1 polymer ?
#
loop_
_entity_poly.entity_id
_entity_poly.type
_entity_poly.pdbx_seq_one_letter_code
_entity_poly.pdbx_strand_id
1 'polypeptide(L)'
;MFDRIREKLTILADAAKYDVSCSSSGGTRKNDNKGLGNSHVSGICHTYTEDGRCVSLLKILLTNHCIYDCLFCVSRKSNDIKRAAFTVDEVVDLTMNFYRRNYIEGLFLSSGIFKNADFTMNACSWW
;
A
#
# COMPACT_ATOMS: atom_id res chain seq x y z
N MET A 1 -4.54 19.84 -2.48
CA MET A 1 -4.40 18.95 -1.28
C MET A 1 -4.54 17.48 -1.66
N PHE A 2 -5.56 17.10 -2.45
CA PHE A 2 -5.70 15.75 -2.99
C PHE A 2 -4.50 15.24 -3.81
N ASP A 3 -3.85 16.12 -4.58
CA ASP A 3 -2.73 15.71 -5.45
C ASP A 3 -1.53 15.18 -4.66
N ARG A 4 -1.24 15.76 -3.49
CA ARG A 4 -0.14 15.33 -2.63
C ARG A 4 -0.40 13.97 -1.99
N ILE A 5 -1.64 13.71 -1.56
CA ILE A 5 -2.04 12.40 -1.01
C ILE A 5 -2.00 11.34 -2.12
N ARG A 6 -2.47 11.70 -3.32
CA ARG A 6 -2.44 10.81 -4.49
C ARG A 6 -1.01 10.45 -4.89
N GLU A 7 -0.10 11.42 -4.90
CA GLU A 7 1.33 11.17 -5.18
C GLU A 7 1.95 10.23 -4.14
N LYS A 8 1.74 10.51 -2.84
CA LYS A 8 2.19 9.62 -1.76
C LYS A 8 1.62 8.22 -1.93
N LEU A 9 0.33 8.10 -2.26
CA LEU A 9 -0.34 6.83 -2.49
C LEU A 9 0.29 6.08 -3.67
N THR A 10 0.58 6.75 -4.78
CA THR A 10 1.25 6.11 -5.93
C THR A 10 2.63 5.57 -5.56
N ILE A 11 3.43 6.35 -4.82
CA ILE A 11 4.78 5.93 -4.40
C ILE A 11 4.71 4.76 -3.41
N LEU A 12 3.85 4.87 -2.39
CA LEU A 12 3.82 3.92 -1.28
C LEU A 12 3.04 2.65 -1.60
N ALA A 13 2.02 2.72 -2.47
CA ALA A 13 1.36 1.53 -3.01
C ALA A 13 2.26 0.76 -3.99
N ASP A 14 3.06 1.46 -4.82
CA ASP A 14 4.00 0.80 -5.73
C ASP A 14 5.10 0.06 -4.95
N ALA A 15 5.62 0.67 -3.89
CA ALA A 15 6.58 -0.01 -3.01
C ALA A 15 5.95 -1.20 -2.24
N ALA A 16 4.64 -1.17 -1.96
CA ALA A 16 3.92 -2.26 -1.31
C ALA A 16 3.62 -3.46 -2.24
N LYS A 17 3.76 -3.32 -3.56
CA LYS A 17 3.48 -4.40 -4.52
C LYS A 17 4.41 -5.61 -4.38
N TYR A 18 5.60 -5.41 -3.81
CA TYR A 18 6.61 -6.45 -3.63
C TYR A 18 6.37 -7.33 -2.40
N ASP A 19 5.34 -7.04 -1.61
CA ASP A 19 4.96 -7.86 -0.47
C ASP A 19 4.02 -8.99 -0.94
N VAL A 20 4.31 -10.21 -0.46
CA VAL A 20 3.88 -11.53 -0.97
C VAL A 20 2.35 -11.67 -1.14
N SER A 21 1.56 -10.86 -0.41
CA SER A 21 0.10 -10.96 -0.39
C SER A 21 -0.67 -10.30 -1.55
N CYS A 22 -0.02 -9.69 -2.55
CA CYS A 22 -0.76 -9.02 -3.64
C CYS A 22 -0.88 -9.87 -4.92
N SER A 23 -2.09 -10.35 -5.19
CA SER A 23 -2.43 -11.05 -6.43
C SER A 23 -2.83 -10.13 -7.59
N SER A 24 -2.98 -8.81 -7.38
CA SER A 24 -3.67 -7.91 -8.35
C SER A 24 -3.02 -6.54 -8.56
N SER A 25 -1.92 -6.25 -7.87
CA SER A 25 -1.57 -4.87 -7.48
C SER A 25 -0.41 -4.39 -8.32
N GLY A 26 -0.74 -3.99 -9.54
CA GLY A 26 0.25 -3.63 -10.56
C GLY A 26 -0.23 -3.84 -11.99
N GLY A 27 -1.39 -4.47 -12.18
CA GLY A 27 -2.00 -4.58 -13.50
C GLY A 27 -2.43 -3.21 -14.02
N THR A 28 -1.96 -2.83 -15.21
CA THR A 28 -2.44 -1.68 -15.98
C THR A 28 -3.22 -2.10 -17.22
N ARG A 29 -3.68 -3.36 -17.27
CA ARG A 29 -4.50 -3.90 -18.36
C ARG A 29 -5.74 -3.04 -18.51
N LYS A 30 -5.73 -2.21 -19.54
CA LYS A 30 -6.89 -1.57 -20.10
C LYS A 30 -7.57 -2.54 -21.05
N ASN A 31 -8.88 -2.55 -21.00
CA ASN A 31 -9.67 -3.32 -21.94
C ASN A 31 -9.76 -2.58 -23.27
N ASP A 32 -9.10 -3.09 -24.30
CA ASP A 32 -9.04 -2.44 -25.61
C ASP A 32 -10.19 -2.86 -26.54
N ASN A 33 -11.02 -3.87 -26.18
CA ASN A 33 -12.12 -4.34 -27.04
C ASN A 33 -13.16 -5.19 -26.28
N LYS A 34 -14.25 -4.56 -25.82
CA LYS A 34 -15.51 -5.21 -25.32
C LYS A 34 -15.37 -6.35 -24.29
N GLY A 35 -14.20 -6.56 -23.69
CA GLY A 35 -14.00 -7.53 -22.62
C GLY A 35 -14.62 -7.07 -21.29
N LEU A 36 -14.54 -7.90 -20.26
CA LEU A 36 -14.90 -7.51 -18.89
C LEU A 36 -13.64 -7.23 -18.06
N GLY A 37 -13.69 -6.14 -17.30
CA GLY A 37 -12.67 -5.77 -16.30
C GLY A 37 -11.55 -4.86 -16.81
N ASN A 38 -11.16 -3.90 -15.96
CA ASN A 38 -9.95 -3.08 -16.07
C ASN A 38 -9.13 -3.30 -14.79
N SER A 39 -7.81 -3.41 -14.89
CA SER A 39 -6.94 -3.38 -13.71
C SER A 39 -6.39 -1.98 -13.50
N HIS A 40 -6.42 -1.48 -12.27
CA HIS A 40 -5.92 -0.15 -11.92
C HIS A 40 -4.89 -0.25 -10.80
N VAL A 41 -3.81 0.54 -10.91
CA VAL A 41 -2.76 0.62 -9.88
C VAL A 41 -3.21 1.59 -8.79
N SER A 42 -4.08 1.12 -7.90
CA SER A 42 -4.65 1.93 -6.80
C SER A 42 -4.23 1.45 -5.40
N GLY A 43 -3.33 0.47 -5.30
CA GLY A 43 -2.92 -0.11 -4.01
C GLY A 43 -3.98 -1.04 -3.38
N ILE A 44 -5.05 -1.36 -4.11
CA ILE A 44 -6.03 -2.36 -3.68
C ILE A 44 -5.54 -3.75 -4.14
N CYS A 45 -5.36 -4.66 -3.19
CA CYS A 45 -5.01 -6.06 -3.42
C CYS A 45 -6.22 -6.95 -3.13
N HIS A 46 -6.47 -7.94 -4.00
CA HIS A 46 -7.38 -9.02 -3.66
C HIS A 46 -6.63 -10.11 -2.91
N THR A 47 -7.16 -10.50 -1.76
CA THR A 47 -6.64 -11.57 -0.91
C THR A 47 -7.77 -12.56 -0.65
N TYR A 48 -7.44 -13.82 -0.34
CA TYR A 48 -8.43 -14.85 -0.09
C TYR A 48 -8.37 -15.26 1.38
N THR A 49 -9.53 -15.27 2.03
CA THR A 49 -9.68 -15.81 3.38
C THR A 49 -9.61 -17.34 3.35
N GLU A 50 -9.45 -17.97 4.52
CA GLU A 50 -9.33 -19.43 4.65
C GLU A 50 -10.55 -20.20 4.10
N ASP A 51 -11.73 -19.59 4.13
CA ASP A 51 -12.97 -20.11 3.54
C ASP A 51 -13.09 -19.86 2.02
N GLY A 52 -12.06 -19.29 1.39
CA GLY A 52 -11.97 -19.06 -0.05
C GLY A 52 -12.68 -17.80 -0.54
N ARG A 53 -13.17 -16.93 0.35
CA ARG A 53 -13.78 -15.66 -0.07
C ARG A 53 -12.69 -14.68 -0.50
N CYS A 54 -12.93 -14.03 -1.64
CA CYS A 54 -12.09 -12.93 -2.10
C CYS A 54 -12.46 -11.65 -1.33
N VAL A 55 -11.48 -11.05 -0.67
CA VAL A 55 -11.59 -9.79 0.05
C VAL A 55 -10.71 -8.73 -0.58
N SER A 56 -11.16 -7.47 -0.57
CA SER A 56 -10.42 -6.35 -1.15
C SER A 56 -9.74 -5.54 -0.04
N LEU A 57 -8.41 -5.55 0.01
CA LEU A 57 -7.63 -4.85 1.03
C LEU A 57 -6.90 -3.65 0.41
N LEU A 58 -6.94 -2.50 1.08
CA LEU A 58 -6.01 -1.41 0.78
C LEU A 58 -4.64 -1.79 1.35
N LYS A 59 -3.66 -2.05 0.50
CA LYS A 59 -2.30 -2.36 0.92
C LYS A 59 -1.38 -1.19 0.60
N ILE A 60 -0.86 -0.56 1.65
CA ILE A 60 0.01 0.60 1.52
C ILE A 60 1.13 0.54 2.56
N LEU A 61 2.21 1.24 2.27
CA LEU A 61 3.24 1.54 3.26
C LEU A 61 2.93 2.85 3.98
N LEU A 62 3.09 2.90 5.30
CA LEU A 62 3.11 4.14 6.07
C LEU A 62 4.26 5.04 5.60
N THR A 63 5.45 4.44 5.44
CA THR A 63 6.59 5.08 4.79
C THR A 63 7.45 4.05 4.09
N ASN A 64 8.11 4.44 3.00
CA ASN A 64 9.17 3.64 2.39
C ASN A 64 10.57 4.04 2.88
N HIS A 65 10.71 4.92 3.88
CA HIS A 65 12.00 5.18 4.52
C HIS A 65 12.43 3.98 5.36
N CYS A 66 13.64 3.47 5.10
CA CYS A 66 14.21 2.37 5.85
C CYS A 66 15.68 2.66 6.21
N ILE A 67 16.07 2.38 7.45
CA ILE A 67 17.45 2.49 7.93
C ILE A 67 18.31 1.29 7.52
N TYR A 68 17.68 0.16 7.21
CA TYR A 68 18.36 -1.09 6.87
C TYR A 68 18.64 -1.19 5.37
N ASP A 69 19.65 -1.99 5.04
CA ASP A 69 20.11 -2.21 3.67
C ASP A 69 19.92 -3.65 3.20
N CYS A 70 18.69 -4.17 3.30
CA CYS A 70 18.39 -5.55 2.92
C CYS A 70 18.59 -5.76 1.41
N LEU A 71 19.38 -6.79 1.03
CA LEU A 71 19.78 -7.07 -0.36
C LEU A 71 18.61 -7.23 -1.33
N PHE A 72 17.49 -7.76 -0.87
CA PHE A 72 16.29 -8.05 -1.67
C PHE A 72 15.20 -6.99 -1.56
N CYS A 73 15.39 -5.94 -0.75
CA CYS A 73 14.36 -4.93 -0.51
C CYS A 73 14.55 -3.72 -1.42
N VAL A 74 13.53 -3.38 -2.22
CA VAL A 74 13.54 -2.17 -3.07
C VAL A 74 13.60 -0.90 -2.21
N SER A 75 13.05 -0.93 -1.00
CA SER A 75 13.04 0.17 -0.04
C SER A 75 14.32 0.27 0.81
N ARG A 76 15.37 -0.50 0.51
CA ARG A 76 16.65 -0.47 1.25
C ARG A 76 17.29 0.92 1.26
N LYS A 77 18.06 1.24 2.30
CA LYS A 77 18.67 2.57 2.50
C LYS A 77 19.55 3.02 1.32
N SER A 78 20.33 2.11 0.74
CA SER A 78 21.27 2.46 -0.36
C SER A 78 20.59 2.77 -1.69
N ASN A 79 19.29 2.47 -1.84
CA ASN A 79 18.59 2.66 -3.10
C ASN A 79 18.09 4.11 -3.25
N ASP A 80 18.43 4.74 -4.36
CA ASP A 80 17.98 6.09 -4.70
C ASP A 80 16.59 6.03 -5.35
N ILE A 81 15.56 6.13 -4.51
CA ILE A 81 14.16 6.13 -4.91
C ILE A 81 13.43 7.29 -4.23
N LYS A 82 12.34 7.76 -4.84
CA LYS A 82 11.48 8.76 -4.21
C LYS A 82 10.94 8.23 -2.88
N ARG A 83 11.22 8.97 -1.80
CA ARG A 83 10.76 8.61 -0.46
C ARG A 83 9.53 9.42 -0.09
N ALA A 84 8.58 8.74 0.55
CA ALA A 84 7.34 9.32 1.01
C ALA A 84 6.97 8.76 2.39
N ALA A 85 6.18 9.53 3.12
CA ALA A 85 5.60 9.13 4.39
C ALA A 85 4.20 9.70 4.51
N PHE A 86 3.28 8.88 4.96
CA PHE A 86 1.98 9.31 5.45
C PHE A 86 2.06 9.67 6.93
N THR A 87 1.25 10.65 7.30
CA THR A 87 0.84 10.84 8.69
C THR A 87 -0.25 9.84 9.04
N VAL A 88 -0.46 9.65 10.34
CA VAL A 88 -1.57 8.83 10.86
C VAL A 88 -2.89 9.33 10.25
N ASP A 89 -3.27 10.58 10.49
CA ASP A 89 -4.54 11.14 10.00
C ASP A 89 -4.77 10.94 8.49
N GLU A 90 -3.73 11.11 7.66
CA GLU A 90 -3.81 10.84 6.21
C GLU A 90 -4.18 9.38 5.89
N VAL A 91 -3.66 8.40 6.63
CA VAL A 91 -3.97 6.98 6.40
C VAL A 91 -5.40 6.65 6.80
N VAL A 92 -5.90 7.15 7.94
CA VAL A 92 -7.31 6.88 8.30
C VAL A 92 -8.28 7.59 7.40
N ASP A 93 -8.04 8.86 7.08
CA ASP A 93 -8.91 9.56 6.16
C ASP A 93 -8.98 8.84 4.82
N LEU A 94 -7.83 8.39 4.30
CA LEU A 94 -7.78 7.61 3.07
C LEU A 94 -8.57 6.31 3.21
N THR A 95 -8.27 5.50 4.23
CA THR A 95 -8.90 4.19 4.47
C THR A 95 -10.40 4.32 4.65
N MET A 96 -10.86 5.27 5.47
CA MET A 96 -12.27 5.53 5.73
C MET A 96 -13.00 6.00 4.47
N ASN A 97 -12.36 6.78 3.60
CA ASN A 97 -12.94 7.18 2.33
C ASN A 97 -13.13 5.99 1.38
N PHE A 98 -12.17 5.05 1.31
CA PHE A 98 -12.30 3.83 0.52
C PHE A 98 -13.34 2.86 1.12
N TYR A 99 -13.36 2.72 2.44
CA TYR A 99 -14.30 1.86 3.16
C TYR A 99 -15.74 2.34 2.98
N ARG A 100 -16.02 3.63 3.20
CA ARG A 100 -17.37 4.22 3.04
C ARG A 100 -17.91 4.14 1.61
N ARG A 101 -17.03 4.02 0.62
CA ARG A 101 -17.39 3.87 -0.81
C ARG A 101 -17.50 2.40 -1.23
N ASN A 102 -17.37 1.46 -0.30
CA ASN A 102 -17.37 0.01 -0.53
C ASN A 102 -16.31 -0.46 -1.54
N TYR A 103 -15.14 0.22 -1.57
CA TYR A 103 -14.02 -0.21 -2.41
C TYR A 103 -13.07 -1.19 -1.72
N ILE A 104 -13.04 -1.17 -0.38
CA ILE A 104 -12.18 -2.03 0.43
C ILE A 104 -12.96 -2.54 1.63
N GLU A 105 -12.55 -3.69 2.14
CA GLU A 105 -13.08 -4.34 3.35
C GLU A 105 -12.09 -4.25 4.51
N GLY A 106 -10.83 -3.86 4.24
CA GLY A 106 -9.80 -3.69 5.26
C GLY A 106 -8.55 -2.98 4.75
N LEU A 107 -7.64 -2.71 5.70
CA LEU A 107 -6.34 -2.09 5.47
C LEU A 107 -5.24 -3.09 5.86
N PHE A 108 -4.27 -3.27 4.97
CA PHE A 108 -3.02 -3.96 5.27
C PHE A 108 -1.89 -2.91 5.28
N LEU A 109 -1.53 -2.46 6.49
CA LEU A 109 -0.54 -1.42 6.70
C LEU A 109 0.82 -2.03 7.04
N SER A 110 1.80 -1.77 6.17
CA SER A 110 3.21 -2.10 6.41
C SER A 110 4.03 -0.80 6.55
N SER A 111 5.29 -0.88 6.98
CA SER A 111 6.17 0.29 7.02
C SER A 111 7.63 -0.11 6.80
N GLY A 112 8.42 0.80 6.22
CA GLY A 112 9.86 0.79 6.38
C GLY A 112 10.26 1.15 7.82
N ILE A 113 11.41 0.66 8.26
CA ILE A 113 11.92 0.92 9.62
C ILE A 113 12.69 2.23 9.61
N PHE A 114 12.10 3.30 10.11
CA PHE A 114 12.67 4.66 9.98
C PHE A 114 13.44 5.14 11.22
N LYS A 115 13.37 4.43 12.35
CA LYS A 115 14.18 4.72 13.56
C LYS A 115 14.72 3.45 14.21
N ASN A 116 13.84 2.60 14.70
CA ASN A 116 14.11 1.25 15.16
C ASN A 116 12.81 0.43 15.05
N ALA A 117 12.88 -0.89 15.24
CA ALA A 117 11.73 -1.77 15.08
C ALA A 117 10.59 -1.40 16.05
N ASP A 118 10.89 -1.23 17.33
CA ASP A 118 9.87 -0.93 18.37
C ASP A 118 9.18 0.42 18.13
N PHE A 119 9.92 1.47 17.78
CA PHE A 119 9.36 2.78 17.49
C PHE A 119 8.48 2.74 16.25
N THR A 120 8.91 2.02 15.21
CA THR A 120 8.14 1.86 13.96
C THR A 120 6.87 1.08 14.22
N MET A 121 6.95 -0.02 14.98
CA MET A 121 5.80 -0.85 15.32
C MET A 121 4.79 -0.07 16.16
N ASN A 122 5.25 0.64 17.20
CA ASN A 122 4.40 1.53 17.98
C ASN A 122 3.66 2.53 17.07
N ALA A 123 4.35 3.19 16.14
CA ALA A 123 3.72 4.13 15.21
C ALA A 123 2.63 3.50 14.31
N CYS A 124 2.71 2.21 14.01
CA CYS A 124 1.66 1.47 13.29
C CYS A 124 0.58 0.88 14.23
N SER A 125 0.89 0.62 15.50
CA SER A 125 -0.01 -0.04 16.46
C SER A 125 -0.95 0.89 17.21
N TRP A 126 -0.72 2.21 17.22
CA TRP A 126 -1.63 3.18 17.86
C TRP A 126 -2.90 3.49 17.02
N TRP A 127 -3.34 2.52 16.21
CA TRP A 127 -4.55 2.54 15.41
C TRP A 127 -5.57 1.53 15.90
#